data_AF-A0A1Y3BQ49-F1
#
_entry.id   AF-A0A1Y3BQ49-F1
#
_cell.length_a   1.000
_cell.length_b   1.000
_cell.length_c   1.000
_cell.angle_alpha   90.00
_cell.angle_beta   90.00
_cell.angle_gamma   90.00
#
_symmetry.space_group_name_H-M   'P 1'
#
loop_
_entity.id
_entity.type
_entity.pdbx_description
1 polymer ?
#
loop_
_entity_poly.entity_id
_entity_poly.type
_entity_poly.pdbx_seq_one_letter_code
_entity_poly.pdbx_strand_id
1 'polypeptide(L)'
;LCESNESNESENIQQRSNVGHIQDPQPDFFTLLTESPDPLERWKTISYSLILPIEEKNLSKEDENSSELEMKCTVAYMAQCLSMNKCRSSCASMGSTTFRWFHDGCCECVGQYCNEFGLDKSNCTACPFIITGESREDL
;
A
#
# COMPACT_ATOMS: atom_id res chain seq x y z
N LEU A 1 -17.76 24.88 0.98
CA LEU A 1 -18.47 24.23 -0.13
C LEU A 1 -17.38 23.72 -1.06
N CYS A 2 -17.10 22.41 -1.04
CA CYS A 2 -16.17 21.85 -2.01
C CYS A 2 -16.91 21.79 -3.35
N GLU A 3 -16.49 22.62 -4.30
CA GLU A 3 -16.99 22.62 -5.66
C GLU A 3 -16.43 21.37 -6.38
N SER A 4 -17.32 20.47 -6.75
CA SER A 4 -17.02 19.37 -7.67
C SER A 4 -17.02 19.94 -9.09
N ASN A 5 -15.84 20.26 -9.62
CA ASN A 5 -15.68 20.42 -11.05
C ASN A 5 -15.83 19.05 -11.72
N GLU A 6 -16.86 18.90 -12.55
CA GLU A 6 -17.02 17.78 -13.48
C GLU A 6 -15.87 17.81 -14.49
N SER A 7 -14.75 17.17 -14.18
CA SER A 7 -13.82 16.72 -15.22
C SER A 7 -14.37 15.41 -15.80
N ASN A 8 -14.61 15.47 -17.10
CA ASN A 8 -14.96 14.34 -17.94
C ASN A 8 -13.71 13.45 -18.05
N GLU A 9 -13.48 12.61 -17.06
CA GLU A 9 -12.23 11.87 -16.89
C GLU A 9 -12.57 10.40 -16.66
N SER A 10 -12.26 9.57 -17.65
CA SER A 10 -12.05 8.14 -17.48
C SER A 10 -10.81 7.91 -16.60
N GLU A 11 -10.85 8.40 -15.37
CA GLU A 11 -9.82 8.22 -14.37
C GLU A 11 -9.83 6.76 -13.92
N ASN A 12 -8.66 6.13 -14.00
CA ASN A 12 -8.51 4.74 -13.63
C ASN A 12 -8.81 4.56 -12.13
N ILE A 13 -9.94 3.93 -11.83
CA ILE A 13 -10.43 3.70 -10.45
C ILE A 13 -9.39 2.95 -9.59
N GLN A 14 -8.48 2.20 -10.23
CA GLN A 14 -7.39 1.47 -9.57
C GLN A 14 -6.28 2.38 -9.01
N GLN A 15 -6.28 3.68 -9.35
CA GLN A 15 -5.35 4.68 -8.82
C GLN A 15 -6.03 5.62 -7.81
N ARG A 16 -7.36 5.75 -7.85
CA ARG A 16 -8.13 6.49 -6.84
C ARG A 16 -8.15 5.71 -5.53
N SER A 17 -7.70 6.35 -4.45
CA SER A 17 -7.60 5.70 -3.15
C SER A 17 -7.77 6.65 -1.98
N ASN A 18 -8.15 6.09 -0.84
CA ASN A 18 -8.14 6.72 0.47
C ASN A 18 -7.00 6.11 1.29
N VAL A 19 -6.30 6.94 2.04
CA VAL A 19 -5.18 6.53 2.88
C VAL A 19 -5.43 6.88 4.34
N GLY A 20 -4.76 6.18 5.26
CA GLY A 20 -4.83 6.54 6.67
C GLY A 20 -3.81 5.80 7.54
N HIS A 21 -3.56 6.37 8.71
CA HIS A 21 -2.71 5.76 9.74
C HIS A 21 -3.49 4.77 10.60
N ILE A 22 -2.80 3.70 11.01
CA ILE A 22 -3.30 2.72 11.98
C ILE A 22 -3.04 3.27 13.39
N GLN A 23 -4.02 3.10 14.28
CA GLN A 23 -3.86 3.40 15.71
C GLN A 23 -3.13 2.21 16.36
N ASP A 24 -2.11 2.50 17.16
CA ASP A 24 -1.30 1.51 17.89
C ASP A 24 -0.72 0.39 16.98
N PRO A 25 0.08 0.75 15.96
CA PRO A 25 0.64 -0.23 15.02
C PRO A 25 1.56 -1.23 15.71
N GLN A 26 1.72 -2.42 15.11
CA GLN A 26 2.58 -3.49 15.61
C GLN A 26 3.57 -3.92 14.50
N PRO A 27 4.59 -3.08 14.19
CA PRO A 27 5.42 -3.28 13.00
C PRO A 27 6.18 -4.61 12.99
N ASP A 28 6.70 -5.05 14.15
CA ASP A 28 7.42 -6.32 14.26
C ASP A 28 6.50 -7.50 13.93
N PHE A 29 5.24 -7.45 14.36
CA PHE A 29 4.26 -8.48 14.02
C PHE A 29 3.95 -8.49 12.52
N PHE A 30 3.80 -7.31 11.90
CA PHE A 30 3.61 -7.21 10.46
C PHE A 30 4.81 -7.77 9.69
N THR A 31 6.03 -7.47 10.12
CA THR A 31 7.26 -8.00 9.51
C THR A 31 7.31 -9.53 9.59
N LEU A 32 7.02 -10.11 10.75
CA LEU A 32 6.97 -11.57 10.92
C LEU A 32 5.89 -12.21 10.04
N LEU A 33 4.71 -11.59 9.97
CA LEU A 33 3.58 -12.12 9.19
C LEU A 33 3.82 -12.04 7.67
N THR A 34 4.66 -11.11 7.21
CA THR A 34 4.94 -10.86 5.79
C THR A 34 6.30 -11.36 5.33
N GLU A 35 7.07 -12.00 6.20
CA GLU A 35 8.41 -12.56 5.89
C GLU A 35 8.33 -13.66 4.81
N SER A 36 7.27 -14.46 4.84
CA SER A 36 7.00 -15.53 3.87
C SER A 36 5.59 -15.40 3.28
N PRO A 37 5.35 -15.93 2.05
CA PRO A 37 4.00 -15.96 1.46
C PRO A 37 2.98 -16.65 2.38
N ASP A 38 1.75 -16.12 2.46
CA ASP A 38 0.66 -16.74 3.23
C ASP A 38 0.23 -18.07 2.57
N PRO A 39 0.30 -19.22 3.27
CA PRO A 39 -0.04 -20.52 2.68
C PRO A 39 -1.50 -20.65 2.21
N LEU A 40 -2.39 -19.80 2.73
CA LEU A 40 -3.81 -19.75 2.37
C LEU A 40 -4.12 -18.65 1.34
N GLU A 41 -3.10 -17.94 0.85
CA GLU A 41 -3.22 -16.84 -0.10
C GLU A 41 -4.26 -15.78 0.32
N ARG A 42 -4.41 -15.54 1.63
CA ARG A 42 -5.34 -14.52 2.15
C ARG A 42 -4.86 -13.11 1.84
N TRP A 43 -3.56 -12.94 1.69
CA TRP A 43 -2.93 -11.72 1.20
C TRP A 43 -1.72 -12.04 0.31
N LYS A 44 -1.36 -11.08 -0.53
CA LYS A 44 -0.18 -11.09 -1.38
C LYS A 44 0.80 -10.03 -0.92
N THR A 45 2.02 -10.45 -0.60
CA THR A 45 3.10 -9.55 -0.17
C THR A 45 3.92 -9.08 -1.37
N ILE A 46 4.23 -7.77 -1.41
CA ILE A 46 5.21 -7.18 -2.34
C ILE A 46 6.26 -6.47 -1.50
N SER A 47 7.54 -6.68 -1.82
CA SER A 47 8.65 -5.98 -1.16
C SER A 47 9.57 -5.34 -2.17
N TYR A 48 10.06 -4.14 -1.86
CA TYR A 48 11.02 -3.40 -2.67
C TYR A 48 11.98 -2.62 -1.77
N SER A 49 13.20 -2.46 -2.24
CA SER A 49 14.21 -1.65 -1.56
C SER A 49 13.96 -0.18 -1.83
N LEU A 50 13.97 0.61 -0.76
CA LEU A 50 14.01 2.06 -0.80
C LEU A 50 15.42 2.53 -0.47
N ILE A 51 15.94 3.33 -1.39
CA ILE A 51 17.17 4.08 -1.24
C ILE A 51 16.78 5.41 -0.61
N LEU A 52 17.22 5.66 0.61
CA LEU A 52 17.00 6.97 1.25
C LEU A 52 18.28 7.80 1.17
N PRO A 53 18.22 9.02 0.62
CA PRO A 53 19.35 9.94 0.70
C PRO A 53 19.54 10.32 2.17
N ILE A 54 20.74 10.07 2.72
CA ILE A 54 21.07 10.58 4.04
C ILE A 54 21.15 12.10 3.94
N GLU A 55 20.27 12.83 4.63
CA GLU A 55 20.48 14.26 4.87
C GLU A 55 21.70 14.40 5.79
N GLU A 56 22.87 14.67 5.20
CA GLU A 56 24.09 14.98 5.92
C GLU A 56 23.94 16.28 6.72
N LYS A 57 23.34 16.22 7.91
CA LYS A 57 23.54 17.28 8.90
C LYS A 57 24.87 17.05 9.61
N ASN A 58 25.91 17.61 9.00
CA ASN A 58 27.26 17.86 9.55
C ASN A 58 28.04 16.60 9.98
N LEU A 59 28.64 15.89 9.03
CA LEU A 59 29.84 15.12 9.31
C LEU A 59 30.97 15.66 8.44
N SER A 60 32.04 16.08 9.11
CA SER A 60 33.26 16.62 8.50
C SER A 60 33.83 15.67 7.45
N LYS A 61 34.00 16.20 6.24
CA LYS A 61 34.83 15.73 5.13
C LYS A 61 35.81 14.61 5.50
N GLU A 62 35.55 13.43 4.94
CA GLU A 62 36.47 12.42 4.39
C GLU A 62 35.81 11.04 4.49
N ASP A 63 35.02 10.67 3.48
CA ASP A 63 34.85 9.26 3.05
C ASP A 63 34.07 9.24 1.71
N GLU A 64 34.75 8.90 0.62
CA GLU A 64 34.18 8.70 -0.73
C GLU A 64 33.42 7.36 -0.83
N ASN A 65 32.46 7.13 0.06
CA ASN A 65 31.50 6.05 -0.13
C ASN A 65 30.12 6.54 0.35
N SER A 66 29.33 7.02 -0.61
CA SER A 66 27.93 7.43 -0.41
C SER A 66 27.21 6.35 0.38
N SER A 67 27.00 6.59 1.68
CA SER A 67 26.34 5.63 2.57
C SER A 67 24.85 5.68 2.27
N GLU A 68 24.43 4.90 1.27
CA GLU A 68 23.03 4.76 0.91
C GLU A 68 22.37 3.84 1.94
N LEU A 69 21.37 4.33 2.68
CA LEU A 69 20.58 3.48 3.57
C LEU A 69 19.54 2.74 2.74
N GLU A 70 19.76 1.44 2.54
CA GLU A 70 18.79 0.55 1.91
C GLU A 70 17.78 0.03 2.95
N MET A 71 16.52 0.43 2.82
CA MET A 71 15.42 -0.05 3.64
C MET A 71 14.47 -0.92 2.82
N LYS A 72 14.14 -2.12 3.30
CA LYS A 72 13.16 -2.99 2.64
C LYS A 72 11.74 -2.57 3.03
N CYS A 73 11.03 -1.93 2.10
CA CYS A 73 9.59 -1.73 2.22
C CYS A 73 8.85 -3.03 1.90
N THR A 74 7.84 -3.34 2.69
CA THR A 74 6.95 -4.47 2.48
C THR A 74 5.49 -4.02 2.61
N VAL A 75 4.68 -4.36 1.62
CA VAL A 75 3.24 -4.11 1.59
C VAL A 75 2.50 -5.43 1.41
N ALA A 76 1.30 -5.55 1.98
CA ALA A 76 0.44 -6.72 1.87
C ALA A 76 -0.93 -6.33 1.30
N TYR A 77 -1.28 -6.91 0.16
CA TYR A 77 -2.58 -6.74 -0.48
C TYR A 77 -3.54 -7.85 -0.07
N MET A 78 -4.69 -7.50 0.47
CA MET A 78 -5.74 -8.49 0.76
C MET A 78 -6.20 -9.15 -0.54
N ALA A 79 -6.40 -10.47 -0.53
CA ALA A 79 -6.85 -11.17 -1.74
C ALA A 79 -8.27 -10.74 -2.14
N GLN A 80 -9.17 -10.58 -1.16
CA GLN A 80 -10.56 -10.18 -1.35
C GLN A 80 -10.75 -8.66 -1.26
N CYS A 81 -11.73 -8.13 -1.99
CA CYS A 81 -12.11 -6.73 -1.87
C CYS A 81 -12.82 -6.46 -0.54
N LEU A 82 -12.42 -5.38 0.12
CA LEU A 82 -12.94 -4.98 1.41
C LEU A 82 -13.56 -3.59 1.33
N SER A 83 -14.57 -3.33 2.16
CA SER A 83 -14.95 -1.94 2.47
C SER A 83 -13.80 -1.23 3.18
N MET A 84 -13.67 0.09 3.03
CA MET A 84 -12.63 0.90 3.69
C MET A 84 -12.46 0.60 5.19
N ASN A 85 -13.55 0.48 5.96
CA ASN A 85 -13.48 0.19 7.39
C ASN A 85 -12.91 -1.20 7.69
N LYS A 86 -13.32 -2.22 6.92
CA LYS A 86 -12.75 -3.57 7.02
C LYS A 86 -11.29 -3.59 6.60
N CYS A 87 -10.90 -2.81 5.59
CA CYS A 87 -9.51 -2.67 5.20
C CYS A 87 -8.67 -2.14 6.37
N ARG A 88 -9.09 -1.01 6.96
CA ARG A 88 -8.45 -0.43 8.15
C ARG A 88 -8.31 -1.43 9.30
N SER A 89 -9.40 -2.11 9.68
CA SER A 89 -9.36 -3.08 10.79
C SER A 89 -8.49 -4.30 10.48
N SER A 90 -8.46 -4.75 9.22
CA SER A 90 -7.62 -5.89 8.82
C SER A 90 -6.14 -5.52 8.85
N CYS A 91 -5.78 -4.34 8.34
CA CYS A 91 -4.42 -3.82 8.40
C CYS A 91 -3.94 -3.58 9.84
N ALA A 92 -4.82 -3.05 10.70
CA ALA A 92 -4.54 -2.96 12.13
C ALA A 92 -4.26 -4.33 12.76
N SER A 93 -5.08 -5.34 12.44
CA SER A 93 -4.91 -6.70 12.95
C SER A 93 -3.64 -7.39 12.42
N MET A 94 -3.17 -7.01 11.24
CA MET A 94 -1.89 -7.46 10.70
C MET A 94 -0.69 -6.72 11.31
N GLY A 95 -0.91 -5.63 12.05
CA GLY A 95 0.15 -4.82 12.67
C GLY A 95 0.77 -3.76 11.75
N SER A 96 0.16 -3.44 10.62
CA SER A 96 0.71 -2.46 9.68
C SER A 96 0.70 -1.04 10.27
N THR A 97 1.50 -0.12 9.70
CA THR A 97 1.59 1.27 10.17
C THR A 97 0.56 2.17 9.50
N THR A 98 0.37 1.99 8.20
CA THR A 98 -0.65 2.68 7.42
C THR A 98 -1.44 1.70 6.56
N PHE A 99 -2.52 2.19 5.97
CA PHE A 99 -3.29 1.46 4.97
C PHE A 99 -3.64 2.36 3.80
N ARG A 100 -3.81 1.75 2.63
CA ARG A 100 -4.41 2.35 1.45
C ARG A 100 -5.59 1.49 1.00
N TRP A 101 -6.70 2.14 0.75
CA TRP A 101 -7.91 1.53 0.23
C TRP A 101 -8.22 2.13 -1.14
N PHE A 102 -8.25 1.29 -2.17
CA PHE A 102 -8.56 1.69 -3.52
C PHE A 102 -10.07 1.65 -3.77
N HIS A 103 -10.55 2.49 -4.69
CA HIS A 103 -11.99 2.63 -4.95
C HIS A 103 -12.58 1.41 -5.70
N ASP A 104 -11.73 0.50 -6.18
CA ASP A 104 -12.12 -0.84 -6.65
C ASP A 104 -12.32 -1.86 -5.51
N GLY A 105 -12.13 -1.43 -4.26
CA GLY A 105 -12.26 -2.24 -3.06
C GLY A 105 -10.96 -2.94 -2.65
N CYS A 106 -9.86 -2.78 -3.38
CA CYS A 106 -8.58 -3.37 -3.00
C CYS A 106 -8.03 -2.72 -1.74
N CYS A 107 -7.45 -3.54 -0.86
CA CYS A 107 -6.89 -3.13 0.42
C CYS A 107 -5.41 -3.45 0.50
N GLU A 108 -4.60 -2.44 0.80
CA GLU A 108 -3.16 -2.54 0.99
C GLU A 108 -2.81 -2.15 2.44
N CYS A 109 -2.12 -3.05 3.12
CA CYS A 109 -1.53 -2.82 4.43
C CYS A 109 -0.04 -2.53 4.26
N VAL A 110 0.41 -1.41 4.81
CA VAL A 110 1.73 -0.85 4.52
C VAL A 110 2.63 -0.96 5.75
N GLY A 111 3.83 -1.51 5.56
CA GLY A 111 4.84 -1.66 6.61
C GLY A 111 5.57 -0.36 6.97
N GLN A 112 6.30 -0.38 8.09
CA GLN A 112 6.93 0.82 8.65
C GLN A 112 8.03 1.46 7.79
N TYR A 113 8.67 0.69 6.91
CA TYR A 113 9.81 1.16 6.11
C TYR A 113 9.42 1.63 4.71
N CYS A 114 8.12 1.75 4.44
CA CYS A 114 7.62 2.23 3.17
C CYS A 114 7.57 3.76 3.13
N ASN A 115 7.45 4.32 1.93
CA ASN A 115 6.88 5.65 1.76
C ASN A 115 5.48 5.70 2.44
N GLU A 116 5.06 6.88 2.90
CA GLU A 116 3.99 7.07 3.89
C GLU A 116 2.74 6.19 3.70
N PHE A 117 2.34 5.91 2.45
CA PHE A 117 1.16 5.11 2.11
C PHE A 117 1.40 4.07 1.01
N GLY A 118 2.60 3.48 0.94
CA GLY A 118 2.88 2.34 0.05
C GLY A 118 2.73 2.67 -1.45
N LEU A 119 2.30 1.68 -2.24
CA LEU A 119 2.19 1.79 -3.69
C LEU A 119 0.88 2.49 -4.11
N ASP A 120 0.89 3.17 -5.25
CA ASP A 120 -0.24 3.94 -5.77
C ASP A 120 -1.14 3.15 -6.74
N LYS A 121 -1.00 1.82 -6.78
CA LYS A 121 -1.72 0.93 -7.69
C LYS A 121 -2.31 -0.28 -6.97
N SER A 122 -3.59 -0.54 -7.24
CA SER A 122 -4.30 -1.76 -6.81
C SER A 122 -3.63 -3.03 -7.35
N ASN A 123 -3.41 -4.03 -6.48
CA ASN A 123 -2.78 -5.32 -6.82
C ASN A 123 -3.49 -6.54 -6.21
N CYS A 124 -4.73 -6.38 -5.71
CA CYS A 124 -5.50 -7.47 -5.12
C CYS A 124 -5.92 -8.50 -6.16
N THR A 125 -5.87 -9.79 -5.82
CA THR A 125 -6.09 -10.88 -6.77
C THR A 125 -7.55 -11.04 -7.21
N ALA A 126 -8.51 -10.78 -6.31
CA ALA A 126 -9.94 -11.01 -6.58
C ALA A 126 -10.74 -9.74 -6.89
N CYS A 127 -10.09 -8.58 -7.01
CA CYS A 127 -10.79 -7.33 -7.32
C CYS A 127 -10.92 -7.12 -8.83
N PRO A 128 -12.08 -6.60 -9.28
CA PRO A 128 -12.35 -6.43 -10.70
C PRO A 128 -11.37 -5.43 -11.30
N PHE A 129 -10.71 -5.82 -12.39
CA PHE A 129 -10.09 -4.83 -13.26
C PHE A 129 -11.20 -4.12 -14.01
N ILE A 130 -11.65 -2.95 -13.52
CA ILE A 130 -12.57 -2.11 -14.28
C ILE A 130 -11.79 -1.55 -15.48
N ILE A 131 -11.73 -2.32 -16.56
CA ILE A 131 -11.44 -1.77 -17.88
C ILE A 131 -12.71 -1.01 -18.25
N THR A 132 -12.66 0.31 -18.19
CA THR A 132 -13.75 1.17 -18.65
C THR A 132 -14.02 0.84 -20.12
N GLY A 133 -15.03 0.01 -20.40
CA GLY A 133 -15.48 -0.25 -21.78
C GLY A 133 -16.02 -1.63 -22.16
N GLU A 134 -16.21 -2.60 -21.26
CA GLU A 134 -16.97 -3.82 -21.61
C GLU A 134 -18.02 -4.19 -20.56
N SER A 135 -19.28 -3.95 -20.93
CA SER A 135 -20.46 -4.51 -20.30
C SER A 135 -20.37 -6.04 -20.34
N ARG A 136 -20.12 -6.67 -19.19
CA ARG A 136 -20.51 -8.08 -19.01
C ARG A 136 -22.02 -8.13 -18.89
N GLU A 137 -22.68 -8.32 -20.03
CA GLU A 137 -23.99 -8.97 -20.09
C GLU A 137 -23.77 -10.42 -19.65
N ASP A 138 -23.94 -10.68 -18.35
CA ASP A 138 -24.12 -12.02 -17.81
C ASP A 138 -25.63 -12.21 -17.52
N LEU A 139 -26.41 -12.57 -18.54
CA LEU A 139 -27.58 -13.47 -18.54
C LEU A 139 -28.24 -13.60 -19.91
#